data_AF-T1B318-F1
#
_entry.id   AF-T1B318-F1
#
_cell.length_a   1.000
_cell.length_b   1.000
_cell.length_c   1.000
_cell.angle_alpha   90.00
_cell.angle_beta   90.00
_cell.angle_gamma   90.00
#
_symmetry.space_group_name_H-M   'P 1'
#
loop_
_entity.id
_entity.type
_entity.pdbx_description
1 polymer ?
#
loop_
_entity_poly.entity_id
_entity_poly.type
_entity_poly.pdbx_seq_one_letter_code
_entity_poly.pdbx_strand_id
1 'polypeptide(L)' 'GKYERTRAERALRPSVIYRKVCGGSRSDKGAECYERILSIFYTTKLRKKSFIMDVPAMMKRRMPDPG' A
#
# COMPACT_ATOMS: atom_id res chain seq x y z
N GLY A 1 -5.88 1.51 -25.08
CA GLY A 1 -5.24 2.74 -25.63
C GLY A 1 -3.90 3.02 -24.96
N LYS A 2 -3.01 3.84 -25.56
CA LYS A 2 -1.66 4.14 -24.98
C LYS A 2 -1.70 4.78 -23.58
N TYR A 3 -2.81 5.41 -23.18
CA TYR A 3 -2.94 6.14 -21.91
C TYR A 3 -3.18 5.26 -20.68
N GLU A 4 -3.80 4.08 -20.83
CA GLU A 4 -4.12 3.18 -19.71
C GLU A 4 -2.87 2.49 -19.15
N ARG A 5 -1.89 2.17 -20.03
CA ARG A 5 -0.60 1.59 -19.65
C ARG A 5 0.06 2.36 -18.52
N THR A 6 0.05 3.69 -18.60
CA THR A 6 0.76 4.50 -17.60
C THR A 6 0.18 4.44 -16.19
N ARG A 7 -1.15 4.31 -15.99
CA ARG A 7 -1.72 4.24 -14.63
C ARG A 7 -1.57 2.85 -14.01
N ALA A 8 -1.87 1.80 -14.76
CA ALA A 8 -1.73 0.43 -14.28
C ALA A 8 -0.25 0.08 -14.00
N GLU A 9 0.66 0.41 -14.92
CA GLU A 9 2.10 0.20 -14.73
C GLU A 9 2.62 1.02 -13.55
N ARG A 10 2.17 2.27 -13.37
CA ARG A 10 2.55 3.09 -12.21
C ARG A 10 2.01 2.54 -10.89
N ALA A 11 0.83 1.94 -10.87
CA ALA A 11 0.28 1.31 -9.67
C ALA A 11 1.08 0.07 -9.25
N LEU A 12 1.61 -0.69 -10.21
CA LEU A 12 2.44 -1.87 -9.98
C LEU A 12 3.91 -1.55 -9.62
N ARG A 13 4.40 -0.37 -9.98
CA ARG A 13 5.82 0.01 -9.75
C ARG A 13 6.30 -0.18 -8.31
N PRO A 14 5.55 0.23 -7.26
CA PRO A 14 6.02 0.06 -5.89
C PRO A 14 6.22 -1.39 -5.47
N SER A 15 5.34 -2.32 -5.89
CA SER A 15 5.48 -3.73 -5.55
C SER A 15 6.64 -4.40 -6.30
N VAL A 16 6.85 -4.03 -7.57
CA VAL A 16 8.02 -4.48 -8.36
C VAL A 16 9.33 -4.00 -7.74
N ILE A 17 9.39 -2.73 -7.33
CA ILE A 17 10.59 -2.16 -6.68
C ILE A 17 10.82 -2.84 -5.33
N TYR A 18 9.78 -3.01 -4.51
CA TYR A 18 9.87 -3.70 -3.22
C TYR A 18 10.44 -5.11 -3.37
N ARG A 19 9.94 -5.88 -4.35
CA ARG A 19 10.46 -7.22 -4.63
C ARG A 19 11.90 -7.19 -5.13
N LYS A 20 12.23 -6.27 -6.03
CA LYS A 20 13.56 -6.20 -6.66
C LYS A 20 14.65 -5.77 -5.68
N VAL A 21 14.37 -4.78 -4.82
CA VAL A 21 15.35 -4.19 -3.92
C VAL A 21 15.42 -4.95 -2.60
N CYS A 22 14.28 -5.33 -2.04
CA CYS A 22 14.20 -5.92 -0.69
C CYS A 22 13.91 -7.42 -0.70
N GLY A 23 13.76 -8.06 -1.87
CA GLY A 23 13.39 -9.48 -1.99
C GLY A 23 11.91 -9.77 -1.76
N GLY A 24 11.10 -8.76 -1.42
CA GLY A 24 9.68 -8.92 -1.10
C GLY A 24 9.44 -9.46 0.31
N SER A 25 8.19 -9.82 0.62
CA SER A 25 7.83 -10.42 1.91
C SER A 25 8.14 -11.93 1.91
N ARG A 26 8.70 -12.43 3.01
CA ARG A 26 9.05 -13.86 3.17
C ARG A 26 8.08 -14.62 4.08
N SER A 27 6.99 -13.97 4.48
CA SER A 27 5.90 -14.55 5.28
C SER A 27 4.57 -13.89 4.91
N ASP A 28 3.48 -14.60 5.13
CA ASP A 28 2.12 -14.11 4.85
C ASP A 28 1.81 -12.85 5.67
N LYS A 29 2.19 -12.85 6.95
CA LYS A 29 2.04 -11.68 7.82
C LYS A 29 2.86 -10.47 7.32
N GLY A 30 4.04 -10.71 6.75
CA GLY A 30 4.84 -9.67 6.12
C GLY A 30 4.17 -9.08 4.87
N ALA A 31 3.59 -9.94 4.04
CA ALA A 31 2.86 -9.53 2.83
C ALA A 31 1.62 -8.72 3.19
N GLU A 32 0.85 -9.18 4.18
CA GLU A 32 -0.33 -8.49 4.71
C GLU A 32 0.03 -7.11 5.29
N CYS A 33 1.12 -7.01 6.05
CA CYS A 33 1.62 -5.72 6.55
C CYS A 33 2.00 -4.78 5.41
N TYR A 34 2.73 -5.28 4.40
CA TYR A 34 3.11 -4.49 3.23
C TYR A 34 1.89 -3.97 2.47
N GLU A 35 0.90 -4.83 2.21
CA GLU A 35 -0.35 -4.48 1.56
C GLU A 35 -1.08 -3.36 2.31
N ARG A 36 -1.24 -3.49 3.64
CA ARG A 36 -1.89 -2.48 4.48
C ARG A 36 -1.19 -1.13 4.40
N ILE A 37 0.13 -1.10 4.59
CA ILE A 37 0.93 0.13 4.56
C ILE A 37 0.80 0.79 3.18
N LEU A 38 0.92 0.01 2.10
CA LEU A 38 0.83 0.52 0.73
C LEU A 38 -0.56 1.11 0.43
N SER A 39 -1.62 0.44 0.87
CA SER A 39 -3.00 0.91 0.73
C SER A 39 -3.23 2.24 1.47
N ILE A 40 -2.73 2.37 2.71
CA ILE A 40 -2.79 3.61 3.48
C ILE A 40 -2.02 4.71 2.76
N PHE A 41 -0.79 4.44 2.31
CA PHE A 41 0.05 5.41 1.59
C PHE A 41 -0.63 5.96 0.33
N TYR A 42 -1.21 5.09 -0.49
CA TYR A 42 -1.94 5.54 -1.67
C TYR A 42 -3.16 6.37 -1.30
N THR A 43 -3.90 5.96 -0.27
CA THR A 43 -5.09 6.67 0.18
C THR A 43 -4.74 8.06 0.74
N THR A 44 -3.68 8.19 1.52
CA THR A 44 -3.22 9.50 2.04
C THR A 44 -2.75 10.40 0.90
N LYS A 45 -2.04 9.84 -0.09
CA LYS A 45 -1.61 10.59 -1.27
C LYS A 45 -2.80 11.11 -2.09
N LEU A 46 -3.81 10.27 -2.33
CA LEU A 46 -5.04 10.66 -3.04
C LEU A 46 -5.80 11.76 -2.29
N ARG A 47 -5.83 11.69 -0.96
CA ARG A 47 -6.52 12.67 -0.09
C ARG A 47 -5.69 13.93 0.20
N LYS A 48 -4.48 14.06 -0.36
CA LYS A 48 -3.53 15.15 -0.07
C LYS A 48 -3.26 15.32 1.44
N LYS A 49 -3.14 14.19 2.13
CA LYS A 49 -2.95 14.07 3.57
C LYS A 49 -1.53 13.64 3.91
N SER A 50 -1.10 13.89 5.15
CA SER A 50 0.25 13.55 5.59
C SER A 50 0.30 12.09 6.01
N PHE A 51 1.01 11.26 5.24
CA PHE A 51 1.13 9.83 5.53
C PHE A 51 1.62 9.58 6.96
N ILE A 52 2.70 10.23 7.38
CA ILE A 52 3.31 10.00 8.70
C ILE A 52 2.33 10.37 9.83
N MET A 53 1.53 11.42 9.65
CA MET A 53 0.58 11.88 10.68
C MET A 53 -0.72 11.08 10.68
N ASP A 54 -1.21 10.65 9.51
CA ASP A 54 -2.52 10.03 9.35
C ASP A 54 -2.51 8.50 9.49
N VAL A 55 -1.35 7.84 9.29
CA VAL A 55 -1.21 6.36 9.39
C VAL A 55 -1.71 5.80 10.73
N PRO A 56 -1.36 6.34 11.91
CA PRO A 56 -1.81 5.78 13.18
C PRO A 56 -3.35 5.74 13.31
N ALA A 57 -4.04 6.76 12.82
CA ALA A 57 -5.50 6.80 12.82
C ALA A 57 -6.10 5.83 11.80
N MET A 58 -5.46 5.65 10.65
CA MET A 58 -5.92 4.76 9.58
C MET A 58 -5.67 3.28 9.90
N MET A 59 -4.59 2.94 10.60
CA MET A 59 -4.33 1.57 11.06
C MET A 59 -5.36 1.08 12.09
N LYS A 60 -5.94 2.00 12.88
CA LYS A 60 -7.01 1.67 13.84
C LYS A 60 -8.37 1.42 13.18
N ARG A 61 -8.58 1.83 11.91
CA ARG A 61 -9.90 1.83 11.24
C ARG A 61 -10.39 0.47 10.71
N ARG A 62 -9.66 -0.63 10.94
CA ARG A 62 -10.15 -2.00 10.69
C ARG A 62 -9.60 -2.95 11.77
N MET A 63 -10.24 -2.95 12.94
CA MET A 63 -10.42 -4.22 13.65
C MET A 63 -11.57 -4.93 12.90
N PRO A 64 -11.37 -6.13 12.32
CA PRO A 64 -12.50 -6.89 11.80
C PRO A 64 -13.49 -7.13 12.95
N ASP A 65 -14.79 -7.01 12.64
CA ASP A 65 -15.85 -7.46 13.53
C ASP A 65 -15.58 -8.92 13.91
N PRO A 66 -15.53 -9.26 15.21
CA PRO A 66 -15.45 -10.65 15.66
C PRO A 66 -16.83 -11.28 15.43
N GLY A 67 -17.13 -11.62 14.19
CA GLY A 67 -18.20 -12.56 13.87
C GLY A 67 -17.98 -13.90 14.55
#